data_AF-A0A1H7JTI3-F1
#
_entry.id   AF-A0A1H7JTI3-F1
#
_cell.length_a   1.000
_cell.length_b   1.000
_cell.length_c   1.000
_cell.angle_alpha   90.00
_cell.angle_beta   90.00
_cell.angle_gamma   90.00
#
_symmetry.space_group_name_H-M   'P 1'
#
loop_
_entity.id
_entity.type
_entity.pdbx_description
1 polymer ?
#
loop_
_entity_poly.entity_id
_entity_poly.type
_entity_poly.pdbx_seq_one_letter_code
_entity_poly.pdbx_strand_id
1 'polypeptide(L)'
;MPNQNSKFSVEKLTYSPELEFLKTEHFGIYQELMKQFKFDDRICQEWLTKPKPFLQGKSPFEMLTIDVDAVKAMLVRMRTGDFS
;
A
#
# COMPACT_ATOMS: atom_id res chain seq x y z
N MET A 1 15.13 -32.73 13.42
CA MET A 1 14.44 -31.96 12.36
C MET A 1 14.95 -30.53 12.43
N PRO A 2 15.75 -30.02 11.47
CA PRO A 2 16.26 -28.67 11.57
C PRO A 2 15.20 -27.67 11.10
N ASN A 3 14.79 -26.83 12.04
CA ASN A 3 13.95 -25.67 11.88
C ASN A 3 14.70 -24.62 11.02
N GLN A 4 14.40 -24.55 9.72
CA GLN A 4 14.93 -23.47 8.87
C GLN A 4 14.10 -22.20 9.07
N ASN A 5 14.50 -21.48 10.12
CA ASN A 5 14.32 -20.05 10.28
C ASN A 5 14.85 -19.35 9.02
N SER A 6 13.98 -19.10 8.05
CA SER A 6 14.32 -18.36 6.85
C SER A 6 14.33 -16.87 7.19
N LYS A 7 15.43 -16.44 7.80
CA LYS A 7 15.87 -15.05 7.78
C LYS A 7 16.16 -14.71 6.31
N PHE A 8 15.15 -14.28 5.56
CA PHE A 8 15.38 -13.51 4.35
C PHE A 8 15.78 -12.09 4.77
N SER A 9 17.04 -11.98 5.21
CA SER A 9 17.78 -10.74 5.13
C SER A 9 17.91 -10.37 3.67
N VAL A 10 17.00 -9.54 3.18
CA VAL A 10 17.23 -8.79 1.96
C VAL A 10 17.34 -7.35 2.37
N GLU A 11 18.58 -6.89 2.44
CA GLU A 11 18.96 -5.48 2.30
C GLU A 11 18.52 -5.02 0.89
N LYS A 12 17.19 -4.98 0.66
CA LYS A 12 16.60 -4.62 -0.61
C LYS A 12 16.66 -3.10 -0.67
N LEU A 13 17.60 -2.62 -1.48
CA LEU A 13 17.63 -1.25 -1.97
C LEU A 13 16.21 -0.74 -2.17
N THR A 14 15.98 0.44 -1.61
CA THR A 14 14.75 1.22 -1.47
C THR A 14 14.02 1.44 -2.80
N TYR A 15 13.46 0.37 -3.38
CA TYR A 15 12.71 0.40 -4.62
C TYR A 15 11.57 -0.60 -4.50
N SER A 16 10.42 -0.10 -4.06
CA SER A 16 9.18 -0.87 -3.96
C SER A 16 8.49 -0.80 -5.32
N PRO A 17 8.50 -1.88 -6.14
CA PRO A 17 7.95 -1.85 -7.50
C PRO A 17 6.47 -1.45 -7.51
N GLU A 18 5.75 -1.72 -6.42
CA GLU A 18 4.35 -1.33 -6.25
C GLU A 18 4.18 0.20 -6.14
N LEU A 19 5.10 0.89 -5.47
CA LEU A 19 5.07 2.35 -5.35
C LEU A 19 5.45 3.04 -6.68
N GLU A 20 6.41 2.49 -7.40
CA GLU A 20 6.79 3.01 -8.72
C GLU A 20 5.68 2.80 -9.76
N PHE A 21 5.02 1.64 -9.73
CA PHE A 21 3.81 1.40 -10.51
C PHE A 21 2.72 2.42 -10.15
N LEU A 22 2.46 2.60 -8.84
CA LEU A 22 1.46 3.55 -8.37
C LEU A 22 1.77 4.98 -8.81
N LYS A 23 3.04 5.38 -8.77
CA LYS A 23 3.51 6.70 -9.21
C LYS A 23 3.30 6.92 -10.71
N THR A 24 3.47 5.87 -11.51
CA THR A 24 3.35 5.92 -12.98
C THR A 24 1.88 5.89 -13.42
N GLU A 25 1.11 4.93 -12.91
CA GLU A 25 -0.25 4.67 -13.38
C GLU A 25 -1.31 5.46 -12.60
N HIS A 26 -1.05 5.76 -11.33
CA HIS A 26 -2.01 6.35 -10.40
C HIS A 26 -1.40 7.46 -9.53
N PHE A 27 -0.74 8.43 -10.18
CA PHE A 27 0.01 9.50 -9.50
C PHE A 27 -0.78 10.22 -8.39
N GLY A 28 -2.08 10.44 -8.58
CA GLY A 28 -2.94 11.06 -7.56
C GLY A 28 -3.06 10.22 -6.27
N ILE A 29 -3.16 8.89 -6.40
CA ILE A 29 -3.19 7.95 -5.26
C ILE A 29 -1.82 7.91 -4.61
N TYR A 30 -0.75 7.84 -5.40
CA TYR A 30 0.63 7.90 -4.90
C TYR A 30 0.88 9.15 -4.07
N GLN A 31 0.55 10.33 -4.59
CA GLN A 31 0.77 11.59 -3.86
C GLN A 31 -0.03 11.66 -2.57
N GLU A 32 -1.30 11.25 -2.59
CA GLU A 32 -2.14 11.27 -1.39
C GLU A 32 -1.61 10.31 -0.33
N LEU A 33 -1.26 9.08 -0.73
CA LEU A 33 -0.66 8.06 0.14
C LEU A 33 0.64 8.57 0.79
N MET A 34 1.55 9.11 -0.02
CA MET A 34 2.81 9.69 0.43
C MET A 34 2.59 10.82 1.43
N LYS A 35 1.64 11.72 1.17
CA LYS A 35 1.32 12.83 2.08
C LYS A 35 0.80 12.32 3.42
N GLN A 36 -0.15 11.38 3.41
CA GLN A 36 -0.75 10.84 4.63
C GLN A 36 0.29 10.13 5.52
N PHE A 37 1.24 9.43 4.91
CA PHE A 37 2.30 8.70 5.61
C PHE A 37 3.62 9.47 5.71
N LYS A 38 3.60 10.80 5.54
CA LYS A 38 4.78 11.67 5.70
C LYS A 38 5.99 11.25 4.87
N PHE A 39 5.75 10.76 3.65
CA PHE A 39 6.75 10.26 2.71
C PHE A 39 7.58 9.09 3.26
N ASP A 40 7.02 8.31 4.19
CA ASP A 40 7.61 7.05 4.62
C ASP A 40 7.28 5.94 3.62
N ASP A 41 8.21 5.67 2.71
CA ASP A 41 8.07 4.64 1.67
C ASP A 41 7.78 3.26 2.25
N ARG A 42 8.32 2.93 3.44
CA ARG A 42 8.12 1.61 4.07
C ARG A 42 6.67 1.46 4.51
N ILE A 43 6.12 2.50 5.15
CA ILE A 43 4.72 2.49 5.58
C ILE A 43 3.79 2.53 4.36
N CYS A 44 4.12 3.30 3.33
CA CYS A 44 3.33 3.36 2.09
C CYS A 44 3.30 1.98 1.41
N GLN A 45 4.45 1.32 1.24
CA GLN A 45 4.53 -0.01 0.67
C GLN A 45 3.78 -1.03 1.52
N GLU A 46 3.96 -0.99 2.84
CA GLU A 46 3.26 -1.89 3.74
C GLU A 46 1.74 -1.70 3.64
N TRP A 47 1.28 -0.45 3.59
CA TRP A 47 -0.13 -0.15 3.43
C TRP A 47 -0.67 -0.68 2.11
N LEU A 48 0.07 -0.49 1.02
CA LEU A 48 -0.32 -0.85 -0.34
C LEU A 48 -0.37 -2.37 -0.55
N THR A 49 0.48 -3.14 0.14
CA THR A 49 0.61 -4.60 -0.02
C THR A 49 -0.16 -5.40 1.02
N LYS A 50 -0.47 -4.83 2.19
CA LYS A 50 -1.24 -5.54 3.22
C LYS A 50 -2.74 -5.53 2.91
N PRO A 51 -3.42 -6.70 2.99
CA PRO A 51 -4.87 -6.81 2.98
C PRO A 51 -5.58 -5.82 3.88
N LYS A 52 -6.69 -5.24 3.40
CA LYS A 52 -7.52 -4.32 4.19
C LYS A 52 -8.94 -4.86 4.29
N PRO A 53 -9.53 -4.92 5.50
CA PRO A 53 -10.92 -5.36 5.68
C PRO A 53 -11.91 -4.56 4.83
N PHE A 54 -11.69 -3.25 4.69
CA PHE A 54 -12.52 -2.36 3.87
C PHE A 54 -12.50 -2.73 2.37
N LEU A 55 -11.40 -3.33 1.90
CA LEU A 55 -11.26 -3.81 0.53
C LEU A 55 -11.54 -5.32 0.43
N GLN A 56 -12.41 -5.83 1.30
CA GLN A 56 -12.81 -7.25 1.34
C GLN A 56 -11.62 -8.21 1.51
N GLY A 57 -10.59 -7.79 2.25
CA GLY A 57 -9.39 -8.59 2.47
C GLY A 57 -8.41 -8.59 1.29
N LYS A 58 -8.61 -7.75 0.27
CA LYS A 58 -7.61 -7.50 -0.77
C LYS A 58 -6.64 -6.41 -0.32
N SER A 59 -5.41 -6.46 -0.84
CA SER A 59 -4.48 -5.34 -0.70
C SER A 59 -4.94 -4.16 -1.57
N PRO A 60 -4.62 -2.91 -1.18
CA PRO A 60 -4.89 -1.76 -2.04
C PRO A 60 -4.27 -1.90 -3.42
N PHE A 61 -3.08 -2.50 -3.53
CA PHE A 61 -2.43 -2.76 -4.81
C PHE A 61 -3.26 -3.66 -5.73
N GLU A 62 -3.76 -4.79 -5.23
CA GLU A 62 -4.65 -5.67 -6.00
C GLU A 62 -5.93 -4.94 -6.41
N MET A 63 -6.48 -4.14 -5.50
CA MET A 63 -7.72 -3.42 -5.73
C MET A 63 -7.59 -2.36 -6.82
N LEU A 64 -6.40 -1.80 -7.09
CA LEU A 64 -6.18 -0.88 -8.21
C LEU A 64 -6.53 -1.51 -9.57
N THR A 65 -6.39 -2.82 -9.72
CA THR A 65 -6.75 -3.52 -10.97
C THR A 65 -8.23 -3.88 -11.08
N ILE A 66 -8.98 -3.75 -9.97
CA ILE A 66 -10.38 -4.18 -9.85
C ILE A 66 -11.30 -2.95 -9.76
N ASP A 67 -11.03 -2.11 -8.77
CA ASP A 67 -11.79 -0.90 -8.46
C ASP A 67 -10.87 0.14 -7.80
N VAL A 68 -10.35 1.04 -8.65
CA VAL A 68 -9.49 2.15 -8.23
C VAL A 68 -10.24 3.12 -7.31
N ASP A 69 -11.55 3.29 -7.49
CA ASP A 69 -12.32 4.26 -6.71
C ASP A 69 -12.54 3.78 -5.27
N ALA A 70 -12.61 2.46 -5.04
CA ALA A 70 -12.56 1.89 -3.69
C ALA A 70 -11.26 2.26 -2.95
N VAL A 71 -10.11 2.23 -3.63
CA VAL A 71 -8.81 2.63 -3.04
C VAL A 71 -8.79 4.12 -2.73
N LYS A 72 -9.27 4.97 -3.64
CA LYS A 72 -9.39 6.42 -3.39
C LYS A 72 -10.33 6.72 -2.23
N ALA A 73 -11.48 6.06 -2.18
CA ALA A 73 -12.44 6.22 -1.09
C ALA A 73 -11.82 5.84 0.26
N MET A 74 -11.04 4.75 0.29
CA MET A 74 -10.29 4.36 1.49
C MET A 74 -9.28 5.42 1.92
N LEU A 75 -8.51 5.99 0.98
CA LEU A 75 -7.58 7.09 1.29
C LEU A 75 -8.30 8.33 1.83
N VAL A 76 -9.45 8.70 1.26
CA VAL A 76 -10.26 9.82 1.75
C VAL A 76 -10.71 9.56 3.18
N ARG A 77 -11.23 8.36 3.48
CA ARG A 77 -11.67 7.97 4.83
C ARG A 77 -10.52 8.02 5.83
N MET A 78 -9.33 7.54 5.45
CA MET A 78 -8.15 7.60 6.31
C MET A 78 -7.72 9.04 6.61
N ARG A 79 -7.83 9.94 5.63
CA ARG A 79 -7.56 11.37 5.83
C ARG A 79 -8.59 12.04 6.74
N THR A 80 -9.87 11.74 6.54
CA THR A 80 -10.97 12.39 7.27
C THR A 80 -11.25 11.75 8.63
N GLY A 81 -10.69 10.56 8.89
CA GLY A 81 -11.04 9.75 10.05
C GLY A 81 -12.47 9.19 9.98
N ASP A 82 -13.08 9.20 8.79
CA ASP A 82 -14.47 8.77 8.60
C ASP A 82 -14.54 7.25 8.40
N PHE A 83 -14.62 6.54 9.52
CA PHE A 83 -14.79 5.08 9.57
C PHE A 83 -16.23 4.66 9.91
N SER A 84 -17.18 5.60 9.81
CA SER A 84 -18.60 5.36 10.10
C SER A 84 -19.34 4.70 8.93
#